data_AF-A0A1D3K7M6-F1
#
_entry.id   AF-A0A1D3K7M6-F1
#
_cell.length_a   1.000
_cell.length_b   1.000
_cell.length_c   1.000
_cell.angle_alpha   90.00
_cell.angle_beta   90.00
_cell.angle_gamma   90.00
#
_symmetry.space_group_name_H-M   'P 1'
#
loop_
_entity.id
_entity.type
_entity.pdbx_description
1 polymer ?
#
loop_
_entity_poly.entity_id
_entity_poly.type
_entity_poly.pdbx_seq_one_letter_code
_entity_poly.pdbx_strand_id
1 'polypeptide(L)'
;MIITPNFDGVEGFVDTDTLKLIAVRNPKYGHVQLAFSGEGKSMNLAFASIRLHSNDRLVDAMAVMDDAGKLGDEIAKRWNANAPTEPALEVLHQLQDCADLVGLPSGASHSQIISAIRVKLTESL
;
A
#
# COMPACT_ATOMS: atom_id res chain seq x y z
N MET A 1 -2.54 -9.97 4.52
CA MET A 1 -3.15 -10.10 5.87
C MET A 1 -4.55 -9.51 5.84
N ILE A 2 -5.57 -10.22 6.36
CA ILE A 2 -6.95 -9.73 6.39
C ILE A 2 -7.26 -9.09 7.76
N ILE A 3 -7.70 -7.84 7.76
CA ILE A 3 -8.14 -7.08 8.93
C ILE A 3 -9.66 -6.87 8.85
N THR A 4 -10.39 -7.33 9.86
CA THR A 4 -11.84 -7.11 9.96
C THR A 4 -12.13 -6.07 11.05
N PRO A 5 -12.83 -4.96 10.75
CA PRO A 5 -13.22 -3.98 11.75
C PRO A 5 -14.22 -4.60 12.75
N ASN A 6 -14.07 -4.28 14.04
CA ASN A 6 -15.03 -4.66 15.09
C ASN A 6 -15.84 -3.44 15.53
N PHE A 7 -16.58 -2.85 14.60
CA PHE A 7 -17.45 -1.70 14.87
C PHE A 7 -18.90 -2.07 14.59
N ASP A 8 -19.80 -1.74 15.51
CA ASP A 8 -21.24 -1.96 15.32
C ASP A 8 -21.77 -1.14 14.14
N GLY A 9 -22.49 -1.80 13.24
CA GLY A 9 -23.09 -1.17 12.05
C GLY A 9 -22.14 -0.92 10.89
N VAL A 10 -20.92 -1.48 10.94
CA VAL A 10 -19.94 -1.39 9.84
C VAL A 10 -19.55 -2.78 9.38
N GLU A 11 -19.88 -3.11 8.13
CA GLU A 11 -19.46 -4.35 7.49
C GLU A 11 -18.28 -4.08 6.55
N GLY A 12 -17.31 -4.99 6.52
CA GLY A 12 -16.19 -4.92 5.58
C GLY A 12 -14.96 -5.66 6.07
N PHE A 13 -13.94 -5.67 5.23
CA PHE A 13 -12.61 -6.15 5.58
C PHE A 13 -11.57 -5.34 4.80
N VAL A 14 -10.33 -5.41 5.25
CA VAL A 14 -9.18 -4.83 4.57
C VAL A 14 -8.17 -5.95 4.38
N ASP A 15 -7.91 -6.28 3.12
CA ASP A 15 -6.81 -7.17 2.78
C ASP A 15 -5.57 -6.33 2.45
N THR A 16 -4.56 -6.37 3.32
CA THR A 16 -3.34 -5.58 3.17
C THR A 16 -2.56 -5.89 1.91
N ASP A 17 -2.78 -7.05 1.30
CA ASP A 17 -1.99 -7.53 0.18
C ASP A 17 -2.53 -6.99 -1.15
N THR A 18 -3.79 -6.53 -1.14
CA THR A 18 -4.49 -5.99 -2.33
C THR A 18 -4.77 -4.49 -2.23
N LEU A 19 -4.29 -3.82 -1.17
CA LEU A 19 -4.50 -2.39 -0.97
C LEU A 19 -3.87 -1.56 -2.09
N LYS A 20 -4.66 -0.70 -2.70
CA LYS A 20 -4.20 0.35 -3.61
C LYS A 20 -4.41 1.70 -2.96
N LEU A 21 -3.44 2.59 -3.15
CA LEU A 21 -3.59 3.97 -2.79
C LEU A 21 -4.54 4.66 -3.77
N ILE A 22 -5.54 5.38 -3.26
CA ILE A 22 -6.48 6.18 -4.04
C ILE A 22 -6.55 7.61 -3.51
N ALA A 23 -6.93 8.53 -4.39
CA ALA A 23 -7.27 9.91 -4.03
C ALA A 23 -8.79 10.10 -4.06
N VAL A 24 -9.37 10.46 -2.92
CA VAL A 24 -10.81 10.70 -2.76
C VAL A 24 -11.04 12.20 -2.62
N ARG A 25 -11.63 12.81 -3.65
CA ARG A 25 -12.00 14.23 -3.62
C ARG A 25 -13.16 14.41 -2.64
N ASN A 26 -13.04 15.34 -1.71
CA ASN A 26 -14.09 15.67 -0.75
C ASN A 26 -14.46 17.15 -0.81
N PRO A 27 -15.21 17.58 -1.85
CA PRO A 27 -15.52 18.99 -2.09
C PRO A 27 -16.23 19.67 -0.92
N LYS A 28 -17.08 18.91 -0.22
CA LYS A 28 -17.81 19.39 0.96
C LYS A 28 -16.88 19.90 2.06
N TYR A 29 -15.72 19.28 2.22
CA TYR A 29 -14.74 19.63 3.26
C TYR A 29 -13.46 20.23 2.69
N GLY A 30 -13.45 20.63 1.41
CA GLY A 30 -12.38 21.40 0.81
C GLY A 30 -11.03 20.70 0.66
N HIS A 31 -10.98 19.37 0.76
CA HIS A 31 -9.72 18.63 0.69
C HIS A 31 -9.84 17.35 -0.15
N VAL A 32 -8.68 16.80 -0.50
CA VAL A 32 -8.57 15.47 -1.10
C VAL A 32 -7.98 14.53 -0.05
N GLN A 33 -8.62 13.39 0.19
CA GLN A 33 -8.11 12.36 1.09
C GLN A 33 -7.28 11.35 0.31
N LEU A 34 -6.11 11.01 0.84
CA LEU A 34 -5.37 9.84 0.43
C LEU A 34 -5.83 8.67 1.31
N ALA A 35 -6.32 7.61 0.67
CA ALA A 35 -6.85 6.45 1.35
C ALA A 35 -6.37 5.15 0.69
N PHE A 36 -6.15 4.13 1.51
CA PHE A 36 -5.99 2.78 1.00
C PHE A 36 -7.38 2.17 0.76
N SER A 37 -7.56 1.63 -0.43
CA SER A 37 -8.78 0.95 -0.85
C SER A 37 -8.40 -0.43 -1.38
N GLY A 38 -9.06 -1.47 -0.87
CA GLY A 38 -8.97 -2.83 -1.41
C GLY A 38 -10.08 -3.09 -2.44
N GLU A 39 -10.09 -4.27 -3.04
CA GLU A 39 -11.15 -4.64 -3.99
C GLU A 39 -12.48 -5.00 -3.27
N GLY A 40 -13.62 -4.73 -3.93
CA GLY A 40 -14.95 -5.12 -3.43
C GLY A 40 -15.49 -4.25 -2.29
N LYS A 41 -16.08 -4.87 -1.26
CA LYS A 41 -16.67 -4.20 -0.07
C LYS A 41 -15.60 -3.71 0.93
N SER A 42 -14.42 -3.34 0.43
CA SER A 42 -13.34 -2.89 1.30
C SER A 42 -13.63 -1.48 1.83
N MET A 43 -13.24 -1.22 3.08
CA MET A 43 -13.31 0.12 3.65
C MET A 43 -12.13 0.95 3.15
N ASN A 44 -12.40 2.21 2.79
CA ASN A 44 -11.33 3.18 2.53
C ASN A 44 -10.68 3.60 3.85
N LEU A 45 -9.42 3.23 4.04
CA LEU A 45 -8.61 3.65 5.18
C LEU A 45 -7.87 4.94 4.84
N ALA A 46 -8.44 6.08 5.23
CA ALA A 46 -7.78 7.37 5.07
C ALA A 46 -6.55 7.48 5.99
N PHE A 47 -5.44 7.98 5.47
CA PHE A 47 -4.21 8.20 6.25
C PHE A 47 -3.62 9.60 6.09
N ALA A 48 -3.99 10.33 5.03
CA ALA A 48 -3.52 11.70 4.81
C ALA A 48 -4.55 12.54 4.06
N SER A 49 -4.40 13.86 4.11
CA SER A 49 -5.20 14.81 3.34
C SER A 49 -4.30 15.83 2.63
N ILE A 50 -4.72 16.21 1.43
CA ILE A 50 -4.11 17.25 0.61
C ILE A 50 -5.00 18.48 0.67
N ARG A 51 -4.41 19.58 1.13
CA ARG A 51 -5.07 20.88 1.24
C ARG A 51 -4.15 21.93 0.61
N LEU A 52 -4.63 22.56 -0.47
CA LEU A 52 -3.89 23.58 -1.21
C LEU A 52 -4.41 25.01 -0.98
N HIS A 53 -5.31 25.20 -0.02
CA HIS A 53 -5.85 26.50 0.36
C HIS A 53 -5.49 26.82 1.81
N SER A 54 -5.15 28.07 2.09
CA SER A 54 -4.85 28.54 3.45
C SER A 54 -6.12 28.98 4.18
N ASN A 55 -7.03 29.67 3.51
CA ASN A 55 -8.28 30.17 4.10
C ASN A 55 -9.36 29.08 4.14
N ASP A 56 -10.14 29.00 5.22
CA ASP A 56 -11.28 28.07 5.35
C ASP A 56 -12.55 28.53 4.60
N ARG A 57 -12.39 29.19 3.45
CA ARG A 57 -13.51 29.60 2.61
C ARG A 57 -13.76 28.54 1.54
N LEU A 58 -15.03 28.17 1.34
CA LEU A 58 -15.42 27.19 0.33
C LEU A 58 -14.97 27.58 -1.08
N VAL A 59 -15.08 28.87 -1.43
CA VAL A 59 -14.61 29.40 -2.72
C VAL A 59 -13.12 29.13 -2.94
N ASP A 60 -12.29 29.38 -1.92
CA ASP A 60 -10.84 29.20 -2.02
C ASP A 60 -10.50 27.71 -2.13
N ALA A 61 -11.21 26.85 -1.40
CA ALA A 61 -11.05 25.41 -1.47
C ALA A 61 -11.47 24.83 -2.83
N MET A 62 -12.58 25.32 -3.39
CA MET A 62 -13.08 24.90 -4.71
C MET A 62 -12.13 25.34 -5.83
N ALA A 63 -11.52 26.52 -5.72
CA ALA A 63 -10.59 27.03 -6.73
C ALA A 63 -9.35 26.13 -6.92
N VAL A 64 -8.94 25.39 -5.89
CA VAL A 64 -7.75 24.52 -5.91
C VAL A 64 -8.07 23.03 -5.89
N MET A 65 -9.36 22.65 -5.84
CA MET A 65 -9.79 21.25 -5.67
C MET A 65 -9.31 20.35 -6.81
N ASP A 66 -9.35 20.84 -8.05
CA ASP A 66 -8.90 20.07 -9.21
C ASP A 66 -7.38 19.83 -9.17
N ASP A 67 -6.61 20.83 -8.75
CA ASP A 67 -5.16 20.70 -8.66
C ASP A 67 -4.75 19.82 -7.48
N ALA A 68 -5.45 19.93 -6.34
CA ALA A 68 -5.30 19.01 -5.22
C ALA A 68 -5.63 17.56 -5.64
N GLY A 69 -6.65 17.39 -6.49
CA GLY A 69 -7.03 16.11 -7.09
C GLY A 69 -5.91 15.53 -7.94
N LYS A 70 -5.39 16.30 -8.90
CA LYS A 70 -4.28 15.87 -9.77
C LYS A 70 -3.04 15.48 -8.97
N LEU A 71 -2.71 16.24 -7.93
CA LEU A 71 -1.60 15.91 -7.03
C LEU A 71 -1.85 14.58 -6.31
N GLY A 72 -3.06 14.39 -5.78
CA GLY A 72 -3.45 13.12 -5.15
C GLY A 72 -3.36 11.94 -6.11
N ASP A 73 -3.87 12.10 -7.33
CA ASP A 73 -3.84 11.07 -8.37
C ASP A 73 -2.41 10.67 -8.74
N GLU A 74 -1.50 11.64 -8.87
CA GLU A 74 -0.09 11.38 -9.18
C GLU A 74 0.65 10.72 -8.01
N ILE A 75 0.36 11.11 -6.76
CA ILE A 75 0.88 10.43 -5.57
C ILE A 75 0.41 8.97 -5.54
N ALA A 76 -0.90 8.74 -5.73
CA ALA A 76 -1.50 7.41 -5.78
C ALA A 76 -0.85 6.54 -6.87
N LYS A 77 -0.71 7.08 -8.07
CA LYS A 77 -0.06 6.40 -9.20
C LYS A 77 1.38 5.99 -8.88
N ARG A 78 2.19 6.89 -8.34
CA ARG A 78 3.61 6.60 -8.04
C ARG A 78 3.77 5.60 -6.89
N TRP A 79 2.92 5.71 -5.88
CA TRP A 79 2.88 4.74 -4.79
C TRP A 79 2.56 3.35 -5.32
N ASN A 80 1.47 3.22 -6.07
CA ASN A 80 1.02 1.93 -6.59
C ASN A 80 1.99 1.33 -7.62
N ALA A 81 2.75 2.15 -8.35
CA ALA A 81 3.81 1.68 -9.25
C ALA A 81 5.01 1.08 -8.52
N ASN A 82 5.24 1.46 -7.26
CA ASN A 82 6.29 0.90 -6.39
C ASN A 82 5.74 -0.13 -5.40
N ALA A 83 4.42 -0.35 -5.37
CA ALA A 83 3.84 -1.43 -4.59
C ALA A 83 4.31 -2.78 -5.18
N PRO A 84 4.64 -3.77 -4.34
CA PRO A 84 4.96 -5.10 -4.80
C PRO A 84 3.84 -5.61 -5.72
N THR A 85 4.18 -6.04 -6.93
CA THR A 85 3.23 -6.71 -7.81
C THR A 85 3.02 -8.14 -7.33
N GLU A 86 1.88 -8.78 -7.65
CA GLU A 86 1.64 -10.19 -7.30
C GLU A 86 2.82 -11.12 -7.70
N PRO A 87 3.41 -11.00 -8.91
CA PRO A 87 4.58 -11.81 -9.25
C PRO A 87 5.80 -11.52 -8.36
N ALA A 88 5.98 -10.28 -7.90
CA ALA A 88 7.07 -9.93 -7.00
C ALA A 88 6.83 -10.49 -5.59
N LEU A 89 5.59 -10.46 -5.10
CA LEU A 89 5.21 -11.07 -3.82
C LEU A 89 5.42 -12.58 -3.84
N GLU A 90 5.01 -13.25 -4.92
CA GLU A 90 5.23 -14.69 -5.11
C GLU A 90 6.72 -15.05 -5.06
N VAL A 91 7.57 -14.29 -5.76
CA VAL A 91 9.03 -14.48 -5.71
C VAL A 91 9.59 -14.24 -4.31
N LEU A 92 9.09 -13.24 -3.58
CA LEU A 92 9.50 -12.96 -2.20
C LEU A 92 9.10 -14.11 -1.26
N HIS A 93 7.91 -14.68 -1.43
CA HIS A 93 7.45 -15.83 -0.66
C HIS A 93 8.32 -17.07 -0.96
N GLN A 94 8.58 -17.35 -2.23
CA GLN A 94 9.45 -18.45 -2.64
C GLN A 94 10.89 -18.28 -2.12
N LEU A 95 11.40 -17.05 -2.08
CA LEU A 95 12.70 -16.75 -1.45
C LEU A 95 12.67 -17.01 0.05
N GLN A 96 11.56 -16.70 0.72
CA GLN A 96 11.39 -16.98 2.13
C GLN A 96 11.33 -18.49 2.40
N ASP A 97 10.61 -19.26 1.58
CA ASP A 97 10.59 -20.73 1.66
C ASP A 97 11.99 -21.32 1.46
N CYS A 98 12.78 -20.72 0.55
CA CYS A 98 14.17 -21.11 0.37
C CYS A 98 15.04 -20.82 1.61
N ALA A 99 14.73 -19.76 2.37
CA ALA A 99 15.43 -19.43 3.62
C ALA A 99 15.28 -20.58 4.64
N ASP A 100 14.09 -21.15 4.75
CA ASP A 100 13.82 -22.29 5.63
C ASP A 100 14.60 -23.54 5.20
N LEU A 101 14.67 -23.81 3.89
CA LEU A 101 15.45 -24.94 3.34
C LEU A 101 16.95 -24.83 3.61
N VAL A 102 17.50 -23.62 3.66
CA VAL A 102 18.92 -23.39 4.01
C VAL A 102 19.16 -23.21 5.52
N GLY A 103 18.10 -23.30 6.34
CA GLY A 103 18.18 -23.21 7.81
C GLY A 103 18.43 -21.80 8.33
N LEU A 104 18.03 -20.77 7.60
CA LEU A 104 18.12 -19.38 8.05
C LEU A 104 16.95 -19.01 8.98
N PRO A 105 17.17 -18.10 9.94
CA PRO A 105 16.11 -17.64 10.84
C PRO A 105 15.05 -16.82 10.10
N SER A 106 13.80 -16.86 10.61
CA SER A 106 12.70 -16.02 10.11
C SER A 106 13.08 -14.54 10.19
N GLY A 107 13.05 -13.83 9.07
CA GLY A 107 13.49 -12.43 8.96
C GLY A 107 14.92 -12.23 8.45
N ALA A 108 15.59 -13.29 7.99
CA ALA A 108 16.82 -13.14 7.20
C ALA A 108 16.57 -12.26 5.97
N SER A 109 17.48 -11.32 5.70
CA SER A 109 17.37 -10.44 4.54
C SER A 109 17.57 -11.20 3.23
N HIS A 110 16.99 -10.70 2.13
CA HIS A 110 17.11 -11.33 0.81
C HIS A 110 18.57 -11.56 0.37
N SER A 111 19.50 -10.67 0.72
CA SER A 111 20.92 -10.83 0.41
C SER A 111 21.55 -11.99 1.18
N GLN A 112 21.17 -12.19 2.43
CA GLN A 112 21.62 -13.33 3.24
C GLN A 112 21.10 -14.65 2.68
N ILE A 113 19.83 -14.70 2.26
CA ILE A 113 19.21 -15.87 1.64
C ILE A 113 19.94 -16.24 0.34
N ILE A 114 20.14 -15.27 -0.57
CA ILE A 114 20.84 -15.51 -1.84
C ILE A 114 22.28 -15.99 -1.60
N SER A 115 22.98 -15.41 -0.62
CA SER A 115 24.33 -15.83 -0.26
C SER A 115 24.36 -17.27 0.26
N ALA A 116 23.44 -17.65 1.15
CA ALA A 116 23.38 -18.99 1.71
C ALA A 116 23.05 -20.05 0.64
N ILE A 117 22.13 -19.74 -0.29
CA ILE A 117 21.81 -20.61 -1.42
C ILE A 117 23.04 -20.82 -2.30
N ARG A 118 23.78 -19.75 -2.63
CA ARG A 118 25.00 -19.85 -3.44
C ARG A 118 26.05 -20.77 -2.80
N VAL A 119 26.27 -20.64 -1.49
CA VAL A 119 27.20 -21.49 -0.74
C VAL A 119 26.78 -22.96 -0.81
N LYS A 120 25.52 -23.28 -0.50
CA LYS A 120 24.99 -24.66 -0.55
C LYS A 120 25.10 -25.30 -1.94
N LEU A 121 24.86 -24.52 -3.01
CA LEU A 121 24.98 -25.00 -4.39
C LEU A 121 26.43 -25.23 -4.81
N THR A 122 27.38 -24.46 -4.27
CA THR A 122 28.82 -24.66 -4.55
C THR A 122 29.43 -25.77 -3.72
N GLU A 123 28.92 -26.07 -2.53
CA GLU A 123 29.34 -27.21 -1.71
C GLU A 123 28.79 -28.56 -2.21
N SER A 124 27.79 -28.55 -3.09
CA SER A 124 27.14 -29.76 -3.65
C SER A 124 27.72 -30.21 -5.01
N LEU A 125 28.76 -29.53 -5.53
CA LEU A 125 29.48 -29.82 -6.77
C LEU A 125 30.90 -30.32 -6.48
#